data_AF-A0A959DHH5-F1
#
_entry.id   AF-A0A959DHH5-F1
#
_cell.length_a   1.000
_cell.length_b   1.000
_cell.length_c   1.000
_cell.angle_alpha   90.00
_cell.angle_beta   90.00
_cell.angle_gamma   90.00
#
_symmetry.space_group_name_H-M   'P 1'
#
loop_
_entity.id
_entity.type
_entity.pdbx_description
1 polymer ?
#
loop_
_entity_poly.entity_id
_entity_poly.type
_entity_poly.pdbx_seq_one_letter_code
_entity_poly.pdbx_strand_id
1 'polypeptide(L)'
;VDKNLQNERSTLIDAYKKNELLPDTGIGLFLLSSIPVDKAEPSEALKATTVWSTGLKSPRHLLCGLQLDAFRQGKGIQQEEDIRAERGAYFVNSTLNLAAGQNREWAIVAELNQGPSEVAALEKMLQKGSGLPGRLDADIAKGSKNLSRIIGSADGLQQTNNPEASYRHLSNVLFNLMRGGVFVHNYDVDKADLLRFIGNTNKTLRQEYKSFFDALPGKISYPELLSRAAAEGQPQLQRLCSEYLPLTFSRRHGDPSRPWNRFSIEIKEEDGSQKLYYQGNWRDIFQNWEALALSYPGFIESMIAKFVNASTMDGYNPYRVTRDGIDWEVIEPDDPWSYIGYWGDHQIIYLLKLLELSHKHHPKALHSLLTRPQFSYANVPYRIHSYPELLKNPYDTVDFDDELEAVIQERVRLMGADGKLVLDANGKVYLANLTEKLLVSVLAKFSNFIPEGGIWLNTQRPEWNDANNALVGHGVSMVTLYYIYRFQQFCQELFGQVEQPIALSEEVAELLQAITQAFERHQGLLGGPISDKDRKSILDALGQAGSQYRDRLYRQGFSGNKKQVSPKELLRFTGLSLQYAGHSIRANQRADNLYHSYNLMRLKNDEEVSVGYLYEMLEGQVAVLSSGYL
;
A
#
# COMPACT_ATOMS: atom_id res chain seq x y z
N VAL A 1 -11.31 -14.91 -21.17
CA VAL A 1 -11.10 -16.18 -20.44
C VAL A 1 -10.56 -15.85 -19.06
N ASP A 2 -11.21 -16.34 -18.02
CA ASP A 2 -10.70 -16.19 -16.65
C ASP A 2 -9.42 -17.03 -16.44
N LYS A 3 -8.50 -16.54 -15.60
CA LYS A 3 -7.21 -17.20 -15.33
C LYS A 3 -7.41 -18.62 -14.78
N ASN A 4 -8.35 -18.81 -13.86
CA ASN A 4 -8.57 -20.11 -13.22
C ASN A 4 -9.12 -21.10 -14.23
N LEU A 5 -10.06 -20.65 -15.08
CA LEU A 5 -10.58 -21.49 -16.16
C LEU A 5 -9.47 -21.97 -17.11
N GLN A 6 -8.53 -21.08 -17.48
CA GLN A 6 -7.39 -21.44 -18.32
C GLN A 6 -6.44 -22.43 -17.63
N ASN A 7 -6.17 -22.26 -16.34
CA ASN A 7 -5.24 -23.12 -15.62
C ASN A 7 -5.83 -24.50 -15.32
N GLU A 8 -7.09 -24.56 -14.94
CA GLU A 8 -7.74 -25.78 -14.47
C GLU A 8 -8.44 -26.56 -15.59
N ARG A 9 -8.95 -25.85 -16.61
CA ARG A 9 -9.83 -26.41 -17.64
C ARG A 9 -9.40 -26.02 -19.05
N SER A 10 -8.10 -25.96 -19.31
CA SER A 10 -7.54 -25.59 -20.62
C SER A 10 -8.10 -26.39 -21.80
N THR A 11 -8.30 -27.71 -21.64
CA THR A 11 -8.84 -28.59 -22.68
C THR A 11 -10.32 -28.32 -22.98
N LEU A 12 -11.09 -27.90 -21.98
CA LEU A 12 -12.47 -27.44 -22.19
C LEU A 12 -12.48 -26.16 -23.03
N ILE A 13 -11.59 -25.20 -22.73
CA ILE A 13 -11.50 -23.95 -23.49
C ILE A 13 -11.09 -24.23 -24.93
N ASP A 14 -10.21 -25.20 -25.18
CA ASP A 14 -9.80 -25.57 -26.54
C ASP A 14 -11.02 -25.79 -27.44
N ALA A 15 -12.08 -26.47 -26.97
CA ALA A 15 -13.32 -26.70 -27.73
C ALA A 15 -14.10 -25.43 -28.12
N TYR A 16 -13.89 -24.31 -27.43
CA TYR A 16 -14.53 -23.02 -27.73
C TYR A 16 -13.67 -22.13 -28.63
N LYS A 17 -12.40 -22.49 -28.91
CA LYS A 17 -11.51 -21.63 -29.70
C LYS A 17 -11.92 -21.59 -31.15
N LYS A 18 -11.91 -20.38 -31.71
CA LYS A 18 -12.07 -20.10 -33.13
C LYS A 18 -10.97 -19.13 -33.57
N ASN A 19 -10.21 -19.55 -34.57
CA ASN A 19 -9.09 -18.81 -35.12
C ASN A 19 -9.40 -18.53 -36.60
N GLU A 20 -9.51 -17.27 -36.99
CA GLU A 20 -9.92 -16.85 -38.34
C GLU A 20 -8.85 -15.99 -39.01
N LEU A 21 -8.78 -15.99 -40.34
CA LEU A 21 -7.91 -15.09 -41.12
C LEU A 21 -8.76 -14.10 -41.92
N LEU A 22 -8.40 -12.82 -41.90
CA LEU A 22 -8.85 -11.85 -42.90
C LEU A 22 -7.86 -11.85 -44.06
N PRO A 23 -8.17 -12.51 -45.19
CA PRO A 23 -7.17 -12.84 -46.22
C PRO A 23 -6.59 -11.60 -46.93
N ASP A 24 -7.37 -10.54 -47.09
CA ASP A 24 -6.94 -9.30 -47.78
C ASP A 24 -5.84 -8.55 -47.02
N THR A 25 -5.78 -8.71 -45.71
CA THR A 25 -4.83 -7.99 -44.84
C THR A 25 -3.90 -8.92 -44.05
N GLY A 26 -4.19 -10.22 -44.02
CA GLY A 26 -3.44 -11.21 -43.25
C GLY A 26 -3.65 -11.11 -41.74
N ILE A 27 -4.73 -10.46 -41.26
CA ILE A 27 -5.05 -10.38 -39.83
C ILE A 27 -5.57 -11.74 -39.36
N GLY A 28 -4.89 -12.36 -38.40
CA GLY A 28 -5.40 -13.47 -37.62
C GLY A 28 -6.28 -12.97 -36.47
N LEU A 29 -7.50 -13.48 -36.35
CA LEU A 29 -8.45 -13.24 -35.27
C LEU A 29 -8.49 -14.47 -34.37
N PHE A 30 -8.16 -14.31 -33.09
CA PHE A 30 -8.20 -15.37 -32.09
C PHE A 30 -9.29 -15.05 -31.06
N LEU A 31 -10.38 -15.80 -31.13
CA LEU A 31 -11.59 -15.56 -30.35
C LEU A 31 -12.16 -16.87 -29.80
N LEU A 32 -13.25 -16.74 -29.06
CA LEU A 32 -14.07 -17.88 -28.65
C LEU A 32 -15.37 -17.86 -29.44
N SER A 33 -15.96 -19.03 -29.70
CA SER A 33 -17.30 -19.13 -30.26
C SER A 33 -18.38 -18.55 -29.31
N SER A 34 -18.14 -18.65 -28.00
CA SER A 34 -18.93 -18.05 -26.92
C SER A 34 -18.08 -18.00 -25.65
N ILE A 35 -18.46 -17.14 -24.69
CA ILE A 35 -17.80 -17.09 -23.39
C ILE A 35 -18.28 -18.28 -22.56
N PRO A 36 -17.38 -19.15 -22.03
CA PRO A 36 -17.79 -20.27 -21.21
C PRO A 36 -18.43 -19.78 -19.90
N VAL A 37 -19.69 -20.13 -19.68
CA VAL A 37 -20.46 -19.85 -18.47
C VAL A 37 -21.30 -21.06 -18.09
N ASP A 38 -21.54 -21.25 -16.79
CA ASP A 38 -22.38 -22.35 -16.28
C ASP A 38 -23.88 -22.03 -16.40
N LYS A 39 -24.22 -20.74 -16.48
CA LYS A 39 -25.60 -20.30 -16.68
C LYS A 39 -26.08 -20.72 -18.07
N ALA A 40 -27.28 -21.27 -18.14
CA ALA A 40 -27.97 -21.61 -19.38
C ALA A 40 -28.54 -20.35 -20.07
N GLU A 41 -27.67 -19.39 -20.38
CA GLU A 41 -27.99 -18.14 -21.07
C GLU A 41 -26.99 -17.88 -22.21
N PRO A 42 -27.37 -17.13 -23.25
CA PRO A 42 -26.42 -16.71 -24.29
C PRO A 42 -25.27 -15.91 -23.69
N SER A 43 -24.04 -16.23 -24.11
CA SER A 43 -22.83 -15.53 -23.65
C SER A 43 -21.91 -15.23 -24.84
N GLU A 44 -22.18 -14.13 -25.51
CA GLU A 44 -21.51 -13.76 -26.76
C GLU A 44 -20.05 -13.33 -26.53
N ALA A 45 -19.15 -13.80 -27.40
CA ALA A 45 -17.74 -13.44 -27.39
C ALA A 45 -17.45 -12.38 -28.46
N LEU A 46 -17.67 -11.11 -28.12
CA LEU A 46 -17.62 -9.98 -29.08
C LEU A 46 -16.25 -9.28 -29.17
N LYS A 47 -15.18 -9.94 -28.71
CA LYS A 47 -13.81 -9.41 -28.78
C LYS A 47 -12.84 -10.48 -29.22
N ALA A 48 -11.77 -10.06 -29.89
CA ALA A 48 -10.71 -10.92 -30.36
C ALA A 48 -9.34 -10.43 -29.90
N THR A 49 -8.37 -11.35 -29.85
CA THR A 49 -6.97 -11.00 -30.01
C THR A 49 -6.68 -10.95 -31.50
N THR A 50 -6.07 -9.87 -31.99
CA THR A 50 -5.67 -9.75 -33.40
C THR A 50 -4.16 -9.91 -33.51
N VAL A 51 -3.71 -10.62 -34.53
CA VAL A 51 -2.28 -10.73 -34.86
C VAL A 51 -2.09 -10.47 -36.35
N TRP A 52 -1.12 -9.64 -36.71
CA TRP A 52 -0.83 -9.32 -38.11
C TRP A 52 0.67 -9.19 -38.32
N SER A 53 1.11 -9.13 -39.58
CA SER A 53 2.54 -9.04 -39.92
C SER A 53 2.84 -8.00 -41.01
N THR A 54 4.09 -7.54 -41.06
CA THR A 54 4.60 -6.64 -42.12
C THR A 54 6.07 -6.95 -42.43
N GLY A 55 6.54 -6.55 -43.62
CA GLY A 55 7.92 -6.76 -44.09
C GLY A 55 8.11 -7.97 -45.02
N LEU A 56 7.14 -8.89 -45.08
CA LEU A 56 7.15 -10.01 -46.02
C LEU A 56 6.20 -9.75 -47.20
N LYS A 57 6.62 -10.17 -48.40
CA LYS A 57 5.76 -10.11 -49.59
C LYS A 57 4.88 -11.35 -49.64
N SER A 58 3.57 -11.14 -49.66
CA SER A 58 2.53 -12.17 -49.85
C SER A 58 2.77 -13.45 -49.03
N PRO A 59 2.92 -13.37 -47.69
CA PRO A 59 3.09 -14.55 -46.87
C PRO A 59 1.81 -15.40 -46.86
N ARG A 60 1.98 -16.72 -46.74
CA ARG A 60 0.91 -17.64 -46.32
C ARG A 60 0.80 -17.62 -44.79
N HIS A 61 -0.40 -17.82 -44.27
CA HIS A 61 -0.67 -17.79 -42.84
C HIS A 61 -1.14 -19.15 -42.32
N LEU A 62 -0.65 -19.55 -41.15
CA LEU A 62 -1.22 -20.64 -40.35
C LEU A 62 -1.77 -20.05 -39.05
N LEU A 63 -2.92 -20.56 -38.63
CA LEU A 63 -3.67 -20.14 -37.45
C LEU A 63 -3.57 -21.13 -36.28
N CYS A 64 -2.91 -22.27 -36.48
CA CYS A 64 -2.66 -23.28 -35.46
C CYS A 64 -1.32 -24.02 -35.68
N GLY A 65 -1.03 -24.99 -34.80
CA GLY A 65 0.20 -25.79 -34.85
C GLY A 65 0.13 -27.06 -35.72
N LEU A 66 -1.00 -27.39 -36.34
CA LEU A 66 -1.24 -28.70 -36.96
C LEU A 66 -0.26 -29.02 -38.11
N GLN A 67 0.08 -28.02 -38.93
CA GLN A 67 0.98 -28.21 -40.09
C GLN A 67 2.47 -28.04 -39.75
N LEU A 68 2.81 -27.77 -38.49
CA LEU A 68 4.18 -27.45 -38.10
C LEU A 68 5.13 -28.65 -38.28
N ASP A 69 4.68 -29.87 -37.97
CA ASP A 69 5.48 -31.08 -38.20
C ASP A 69 5.67 -31.41 -39.68
N ALA A 70 4.65 -31.16 -40.51
CA ALA A 70 4.77 -31.32 -41.95
C ALA A 70 5.84 -30.37 -42.52
N PHE A 71 5.83 -29.10 -42.10
CA PHE A 71 6.84 -28.12 -42.50
C PHE A 71 8.25 -28.54 -42.04
N ARG A 72 8.42 -29.00 -40.79
CA ARG A 72 9.72 -29.50 -40.27
C ARG A 72 10.28 -30.66 -41.10
N GLN A 73 9.41 -31.47 -41.70
CA GLN A 73 9.78 -32.58 -42.58
C GLN A 73 10.03 -32.14 -44.05
N GLY A 74 10.04 -30.84 -44.33
CA GLY A 74 10.22 -30.29 -45.68
C GLY A 74 8.98 -30.42 -46.58
N LYS A 75 7.81 -30.74 -46.02
CA LYS A 75 6.56 -30.80 -46.78
C LYS A 75 5.98 -29.40 -46.95
N GLY A 76 5.20 -29.21 -48.02
CA GLY A 76 4.46 -27.99 -48.23
C GLY A 76 3.38 -27.76 -47.16
N ILE A 77 3.03 -26.49 -46.96
CA ILE A 77 1.93 -26.07 -46.09
C ILE A 77 0.80 -25.43 -46.91
N GLN A 78 -0.39 -25.40 -46.35
CA GLN A 78 -1.57 -24.72 -46.89
C GLN A 78 -2.00 -23.59 -45.96
N GLN A 79 -2.51 -22.49 -46.53
CA GLN A 79 -3.03 -21.39 -45.74
C GLN A 79 -4.28 -21.83 -44.96
N GLU A 80 -4.39 -21.34 -43.72
CA GLU A 80 -5.50 -21.62 -42.82
C GLU A 80 -6.36 -20.34 -42.66
N GLU A 81 -7.67 -20.46 -42.85
CA GLU A 81 -8.60 -19.32 -42.82
C GLU A 81 -9.68 -19.41 -41.72
N ASP A 82 -10.13 -20.61 -41.35
CA ASP A 82 -11.04 -20.87 -40.22
C ASP A 82 -10.63 -22.19 -39.57
N ILE A 83 -10.04 -22.09 -38.37
CA ILE A 83 -9.64 -23.24 -37.55
C ILE A 83 -10.40 -23.19 -36.24
N ARG A 84 -11.04 -24.31 -35.90
CA ARG A 84 -11.87 -24.45 -34.69
C ARG A 84 -11.33 -25.53 -33.78
N ALA A 85 -11.63 -25.39 -32.49
CA ALA A 85 -11.28 -26.35 -31.46
C ALA A 85 -9.76 -26.63 -31.30
N GLU A 86 -8.92 -25.72 -31.81
CA GLU A 86 -7.46 -25.83 -31.77
C GLU A 86 -6.83 -24.62 -31.10
N ARG A 87 -5.64 -24.83 -30.52
CA ARG A 87 -4.85 -23.75 -29.92
C ARG A 87 -4.38 -22.79 -31.02
N GLY A 88 -4.82 -21.54 -30.89
CA GLY A 88 -4.41 -20.47 -31.79
C GLY A 88 -2.90 -20.28 -31.83
N ALA A 89 -2.37 -20.14 -33.04
CA ALA A 89 -1.01 -19.72 -33.35
C ALA A 89 -1.04 -18.78 -34.56
N TYR A 90 -0.02 -17.96 -34.77
CA TYR A 90 0.08 -17.13 -35.98
C TYR A 90 1.45 -17.35 -36.61
N PHE A 91 1.50 -18.15 -37.68
CA PHE A 91 2.71 -18.37 -38.44
C PHE A 91 2.64 -17.67 -39.79
N VAL A 92 3.77 -17.08 -40.20
CA VAL A 92 3.96 -16.51 -41.54
C VAL A 92 4.94 -17.37 -42.32
N ASN A 93 4.60 -17.70 -43.56
CA ASN A 93 5.44 -18.48 -44.45
C ASN A 93 5.66 -17.74 -45.78
N SER A 94 6.91 -17.42 -46.08
CA SER A 94 7.30 -16.78 -47.33
C SER A 94 8.61 -17.39 -47.84
N THR A 95 8.80 -17.36 -49.15
CA THR A 95 10.06 -17.78 -49.79
C THR A 95 10.89 -16.55 -50.09
N LEU A 96 12.14 -16.53 -49.62
CA LEU A 96 13.02 -15.37 -49.72
C LEU A 96 14.32 -15.78 -50.42
N ASN A 97 14.77 -14.95 -51.36
CA ASN A 97 16.14 -15.01 -51.88
C ASN A 97 17.01 -14.08 -51.03
N LEU A 98 17.88 -14.66 -50.21
CA LEU A 98 18.78 -13.92 -49.32
C LEU A 98 20.23 -14.10 -49.79
N ALA A 99 20.77 -13.09 -50.46
CA ALA A 99 22.16 -13.12 -50.91
C ALA A 99 23.15 -12.93 -49.74
N ALA A 100 24.40 -13.33 -49.95
CA ALA A 100 25.46 -13.14 -48.96
C ALA A 100 25.55 -11.66 -48.55
N GLY A 101 25.56 -11.40 -47.23
CA GLY A 101 25.61 -10.05 -46.65
C GLY A 101 24.29 -9.27 -46.66
N GLN A 102 23.18 -9.85 -47.13
CA GLN A 102 21.86 -9.21 -47.05
C GLN A 102 21.12 -9.58 -45.77
N ASN A 103 20.34 -8.62 -45.26
CA ASN A 103 19.38 -8.82 -44.17
C ASN A 103 17.94 -8.69 -44.70
N ARG A 104 17.02 -9.38 -44.03
CA ARG A 104 15.56 -9.22 -44.22
C ARG A 104 14.92 -9.12 -42.85
N GLU A 105 14.01 -8.17 -42.73
CA GLU A 105 13.33 -7.83 -41.48
C GLU A 105 11.83 -7.89 -41.70
N TRP A 106 11.14 -8.39 -40.69
CA TRP A 106 9.68 -8.43 -40.64
C TRP A 106 9.26 -8.34 -39.18
N ALA A 107 8.00 -7.94 -38.96
CA ALA A 107 7.42 -7.84 -37.64
C ALA A 107 6.11 -8.62 -37.58
N ILE A 108 5.79 -9.14 -36.39
CA ILE A 108 4.50 -9.68 -36.02
C ILE A 108 4.00 -8.83 -34.85
N VAL A 109 2.78 -8.33 -34.94
CA VAL A 109 2.16 -7.45 -33.94
C VAL A 109 0.91 -8.13 -33.42
N ALA A 110 0.76 -8.21 -32.10
CA ALA A 110 -0.38 -8.82 -31.44
C ALA A 110 -1.07 -7.81 -30.52
N GLU A 111 -2.36 -7.56 -30.76
CA GLU A 111 -3.18 -6.66 -29.97
C GLU A 111 -4.29 -7.44 -29.26
N LEU A 112 -4.45 -7.18 -27.96
CA LEU A 112 -5.44 -7.87 -27.13
C LEU A 112 -6.74 -7.06 -27.06
N ASN A 113 -7.84 -7.72 -26.67
CA ASN A 113 -9.11 -7.07 -26.29
C ASN A 113 -9.71 -6.16 -27.38
N GLN A 114 -9.54 -6.52 -28.66
CA GLN A 114 -10.03 -5.75 -29.80
C GLN A 114 -11.52 -6.05 -30.03
N GLY A 115 -12.36 -5.02 -30.07
CA GLY A 115 -13.75 -5.15 -30.51
C GLY A 115 -13.88 -5.01 -32.03
N PRO A 116 -15.11 -5.10 -32.56
CA PRO A 116 -15.34 -5.04 -34.00
C PRO A 116 -14.88 -3.73 -34.65
N SER A 117 -15.03 -2.60 -33.94
CA SER A 117 -14.60 -1.28 -34.41
C SER A 117 -13.08 -1.19 -34.52
N GLU A 118 -12.35 -1.72 -33.54
CA GLU A 118 -10.89 -1.74 -33.55
C GLU A 118 -10.35 -2.65 -34.65
N VAL A 119 -10.95 -3.83 -34.85
CA VAL A 119 -10.62 -4.75 -35.95
C VAL A 119 -10.82 -4.07 -37.32
N ALA A 120 -11.96 -3.42 -37.54
CA ALA A 120 -12.25 -2.72 -38.80
C ALA A 120 -11.29 -1.55 -39.04
N ALA A 121 -10.92 -0.81 -37.98
CA ALA A 121 -9.95 0.27 -38.07
C ALA A 121 -8.54 -0.26 -38.40
N LEU A 122 -8.14 -1.38 -37.81
CA LEU A 122 -6.90 -2.08 -38.09
C LEU A 122 -6.86 -2.57 -39.55
N GLU A 123 -7.90 -3.23 -40.02
CA GLU A 123 -8.01 -3.70 -41.41
C GLU A 123 -7.85 -2.55 -42.41
N LYS A 124 -8.60 -1.46 -42.20
CA LYS A 124 -8.49 -0.25 -43.04
C LYS A 124 -7.10 0.38 -42.98
N MET A 125 -6.42 0.30 -41.84
CA MET A 125 -5.05 0.77 -41.69
C MET A 125 -4.07 -0.08 -42.52
N LEU A 126 -4.22 -1.41 -42.47
CA LEU A 126 -3.35 -2.34 -43.21
C LEU A 126 -3.60 -2.29 -44.71
N GLN A 127 -4.84 -2.15 -45.16
CA GLN A 127 -5.19 -1.96 -46.58
C GLN A 127 -4.54 -0.72 -47.19
N LYS A 128 -4.39 0.37 -46.42
CA LYS A 128 -3.68 1.58 -46.87
C LYS A 128 -2.18 1.33 -47.08
N GLY A 129 -1.60 0.36 -46.37
CA GLY A 129 -0.31 -0.28 -46.65
C GLY A 129 0.97 0.57 -46.54
N SER A 130 0.90 1.90 -46.54
CA SER A 130 2.09 2.76 -46.61
C SER A 130 2.72 3.02 -45.24
N GLY A 131 4.02 2.73 -45.12
CA GLY A 131 4.86 3.12 -43.98
C GLY A 131 4.62 2.36 -42.68
N LEU A 132 4.02 1.16 -42.71
CA LEU A 132 3.72 0.39 -41.50
C LEU A 132 4.96 0.11 -40.61
N PRO A 133 6.11 -0.36 -41.14
CA PRO A 133 7.31 -0.56 -40.32
C PRO A 133 7.76 0.73 -39.60
N GLY A 134 7.83 1.84 -40.33
CA GLY A 134 8.23 3.13 -39.74
C GLY A 134 7.23 3.66 -38.69
N ARG A 135 5.94 3.38 -38.84
CA ARG A 135 4.92 3.70 -37.82
C ARG A 135 5.09 2.86 -36.57
N LEU A 136 5.40 1.57 -36.71
CA LEU A 136 5.67 0.67 -35.59
C LEU A 136 6.92 1.13 -34.82
N ASP A 137 8.02 1.38 -35.51
CA ASP A 137 9.26 1.86 -34.90
C ASP A 137 9.05 3.19 -34.16
N ALA A 138 8.29 4.11 -34.76
CA ALA A 138 7.96 5.38 -34.14
C ALA A 138 7.14 5.21 -32.83
N ASP A 139 6.21 4.25 -32.78
CA ASP A 139 5.41 4.00 -31.57
C ASP A 139 6.23 3.29 -30.48
N ILE A 140 7.10 2.33 -30.84
CA ILE A 140 8.07 1.70 -29.92
C ILE A 140 9.01 2.76 -29.33
N ALA A 141 9.55 3.66 -30.17
CA ALA A 141 10.41 4.75 -29.73
C ALA A 141 9.65 5.74 -28.82
N LYS A 142 8.38 6.03 -29.12
CA LYS A 142 7.51 6.84 -28.26
C LYS A 142 7.28 6.18 -26.90
N GLY A 143 7.08 4.87 -26.84
CA GLY A 143 7.00 4.09 -25.60
C GLY A 143 8.27 4.23 -24.75
N SER A 144 9.44 4.06 -25.38
CA SER A 144 10.75 4.20 -24.72
C SER A 144 10.98 5.62 -24.18
N LYS A 145 10.60 6.65 -24.95
CA LYS A 145 10.68 8.06 -24.53
C LYS A 145 9.75 8.35 -23.35
N ASN A 146 8.52 7.81 -23.37
CA ASN A 146 7.57 7.97 -22.29
C ASN A 146 8.05 7.31 -20.99
N LEU A 147 8.61 6.09 -21.09
CA LEU A 147 9.19 5.40 -19.93
C LEU A 147 10.39 6.15 -19.36
N SER A 148 11.28 6.64 -20.24
CA SER A 148 12.43 7.46 -19.83
C SER A 148 11.99 8.75 -19.12
N ARG A 149 10.90 9.38 -19.58
CA ARG A 149 10.32 10.57 -18.93
C ARG A 149 9.77 10.25 -17.54
N ILE A 150 9.08 9.12 -17.38
CA ILE A 150 8.55 8.67 -16.08
C ILE A 150 9.70 8.41 -15.09
N ILE A 151 10.73 7.67 -15.52
CA ILE A 151 11.88 7.36 -14.66
C ILE A 151 12.66 8.63 -14.33
N GLY A 152 12.89 9.49 -15.33
CA GLY A 152 13.62 10.74 -15.16
C GLY A 152 12.90 11.77 -14.29
N SER A 153 11.58 11.69 -14.13
CA SER A 153 10.85 12.59 -13.23
C SER A 153 11.06 12.26 -11.75
N ALA A 154 11.58 11.07 -11.42
CA ALA A 154 11.96 10.67 -10.07
C ALA A 154 13.47 10.35 -9.98
N ASP A 155 14.29 11.17 -10.64
CA ASP A 155 15.76 11.15 -10.56
C ASP A 155 16.42 9.81 -10.93
N GLY A 156 15.78 9.00 -11.78
CA GLY A 156 16.29 7.68 -12.17
C GLY A 156 17.33 7.70 -13.29
N LEU A 157 17.63 8.85 -13.89
CA LEU A 157 18.60 8.97 -14.98
C LEU A 157 19.94 9.48 -14.44
N GLN A 158 20.93 8.59 -14.37
CA GLN A 158 22.29 8.89 -13.96
C GLN A 158 23.29 8.43 -15.01
N GLN A 159 24.37 9.18 -15.17
CA GLN A 159 25.51 8.81 -16.00
C GLN A 159 26.77 8.90 -15.15
N THR A 160 27.41 7.76 -14.91
CA THR A 160 28.65 7.66 -14.16
C THR A 160 29.71 6.92 -14.98
N ASN A 161 30.94 6.81 -14.47
CA ASN A 161 31.96 5.95 -15.06
C ASN A 161 31.72 4.45 -14.80
N ASN A 162 30.67 4.09 -14.05
CA ASN A 162 30.21 2.72 -13.81
C ASN A 162 28.81 2.53 -14.42
N PRO A 163 28.71 2.04 -15.67
CA PRO A 163 27.43 1.83 -16.34
C PRO A 163 26.50 0.87 -15.59
N GLU A 164 27.02 -0.18 -14.94
CA GLU A 164 26.19 -1.12 -14.19
C GLU A 164 25.45 -0.44 -13.03
N ALA A 165 26.11 0.48 -12.32
CA ALA A 165 25.49 1.28 -11.27
C ALA A 165 24.38 2.19 -11.81
N SER A 166 24.62 2.83 -12.96
CA SER A 166 23.62 3.67 -13.64
C SER A 166 22.40 2.86 -14.09
N TYR A 167 22.61 1.67 -14.67
CA TYR A 167 21.52 0.76 -15.06
C TYR A 167 20.75 0.24 -13.84
N ARG A 168 21.47 -0.08 -12.76
CA ARG A 168 20.83 -0.54 -11.53
C ARG A 168 19.98 0.56 -10.92
N HIS A 169 20.48 1.78 -10.82
CA HIS A 169 19.72 2.93 -10.32
C HIS A 169 18.44 3.17 -11.15
N LEU A 170 18.57 3.17 -12.48
CA LEU A 170 17.43 3.28 -13.39
C LEU A 170 16.37 2.21 -13.12
N SER A 171 16.78 0.94 -12.98
CA SER A 171 15.85 -0.16 -12.68
C SER A 171 15.24 -0.07 -11.27
N ASN A 172 16.02 0.33 -10.26
CA ASN A 172 15.55 0.52 -8.89
C ASN A 172 14.44 1.58 -8.85
N VAL A 173 14.66 2.73 -9.50
CA VAL A 173 13.66 3.80 -9.60
C VAL A 173 12.44 3.30 -10.36
N LEU A 174 12.61 2.66 -11.52
CA LEU A 174 11.50 2.11 -12.30
C LEU A 174 10.60 1.19 -11.45
N PHE A 175 11.17 0.21 -10.74
CA PHE A 175 10.37 -0.71 -9.92
C PHE A 175 9.74 -0.01 -8.70
N ASN A 176 10.40 1.00 -8.13
CA ASN A 176 9.81 1.83 -7.09
C ASN A 176 8.56 2.56 -7.59
N LEU A 177 8.64 3.19 -8.77
CA LEU A 177 7.51 3.90 -9.39
C LEU A 177 6.39 2.94 -9.84
N MET A 178 6.73 1.76 -10.36
CA MET A 178 5.73 0.76 -10.73
C MET A 178 4.95 0.27 -9.51
N ARG A 179 5.56 0.18 -8.33
CA ARG A 179 4.89 -0.32 -7.12
C ARG A 179 4.21 0.78 -6.31
N GLY A 180 4.81 1.97 -6.20
CA GLY A 180 4.30 3.09 -5.41
C GLY A 180 3.62 4.22 -6.20
N GLY A 181 3.83 4.27 -7.52
CA GLY A 181 3.35 5.32 -8.40
C GLY A 181 4.32 6.48 -8.60
N VAL A 182 3.94 7.42 -9.47
CA VAL A 182 4.68 8.65 -9.78
C VAL A 182 3.71 9.82 -9.99
N PHE A 183 4.14 11.04 -9.66
CA PHE A 183 3.39 12.26 -9.98
C PHE A 183 3.57 12.67 -11.44
N VAL A 184 2.48 13.02 -12.13
CA VAL A 184 2.49 13.20 -13.59
C VAL A 184 3.13 14.51 -14.04
N HIS A 185 2.78 15.60 -13.37
CA HIS A 185 3.07 16.97 -13.78
C HIS A 185 3.66 17.78 -12.61
N ASN A 186 4.72 17.26 -11.99
CA ASN A 186 5.32 17.84 -10.80
C ASN A 186 4.26 18.05 -9.70
N TYR A 187 3.93 19.30 -9.40
CA TYR A 187 2.96 19.68 -8.39
C TYR A 187 1.67 20.24 -8.99
N ASP A 188 1.42 20.08 -10.30
CA ASP A 188 0.17 20.53 -10.90
C ASP A 188 -1.00 19.63 -10.50
N VAL A 189 -2.12 20.27 -10.17
CA VAL A 189 -3.39 19.64 -9.84
C VAL A 189 -4.41 20.02 -10.91
N ASP A 190 -5.00 18.99 -11.53
CA ASP A 190 -6.17 19.15 -12.39
C ASP A 190 -7.44 19.25 -11.54
N LYS A 191 -8.21 20.33 -11.71
CA LYS A 191 -9.44 20.58 -10.93
C LYS A 191 -10.50 19.50 -11.15
N ALA A 192 -10.63 18.98 -12.37
CA ALA A 192 -11.65 17.98 -12.67
C ALA A 192 -11.30 16.66 -11.94
N ASP A 193 -10.03 16.28 -11.92
CA ASP A 193 -9.57 15.11 -11.18
C ASP A 193 -9.70 15.27 -9.66
N LEU A 194 -9.36 16.45 -9.12
CA LEU A 194 -9.59 16.77 -7.71
C LEU A 194 -11.08 16.66 -7.36
N LEU A 195 -11.98 17.22 -8.17
CA LEU A 195 -13.42 17.14 -7.94
C LEU A 195 -13.96 15.70 -8.00
N ARG A 196 -13.40 14.84 -8.86
CA ARG A 196 -13.71 13.40 -8.88
C ARG A 196 -13.26 12.73 -7.59
N PHE A 197 -12.01 12.96 -7.17
CA PHE A 197 -11.48 12.45 -5.91
C PHE A 197 -12.38 12.86 -4.73
N ILE A 198 -12.63 14.16 -4.55
CA ILE A 198 -13.45 14.66 -3.44
C ILE A 198 -14.88 14.11 -3.52
N GLY A 199 -15.44 13.92 -4.72
CA GLY A 199 -16.75 13.31 -4.91
C GLY A 199 -16.83 11.85 -4.49
N ASN A 200 -15.75 11.08 -4.67
CA ASN A 200 -15.64 9.71 -4.19
C ASN A 200 -15.37 9.68 -2.68
N THR A 201 -14.57 10.64 -2.18
CA THR A 201 -14.19 10.72 -0.77
C THR A 201 -15.37 11.11 0.12
N ASN A 202 -16.03 12.24 -0.17
CA ASN A 202 -17.15 12.73 0.62
C ASN A 202 -18.10 13.60 -0.20
N LYS A 203 -19.24 13.01 -0.60
CA LYS A 203 -20.28 13.67 -1.41
C LYS A 203 -20.89 14.88 -0.70
N THR A 204 -21.07 14.80 0.61
CA THR A 204 -21.66 15.87 1.43
C THR A 204 -20.70 17.06 1.54
N LEU A 205 -19.43 16.81 1.89
CA LEU A 205 -18.43 17.88 2.00
C LEU A 205 -18.09 18.49 0.64
N ARG A 206 -18.16 17.72 -0.45
CA ARG A 206 -18.06 18.27 -1.81
C ARG A 206 -19.10 19.36 -2.07
N GLN A 207 -20.34 19.14 -1.62
CA GLN A 207 -21.41 20.13 -1.76
C GLN A 207 -21.27 21.27 -0.76
N GLU A 208 -20.89 20.98 0.49
CA GLU A 208 -20.64 22.00 1.53
C GLU A 208 -19.58 23.02 1.08
N TYR A 209 -18.49 22.54 0.48
CA TYR A 209 -17.38 23.39 -0.01
C TYR A 209 -17.44 23.69 -1.51
N LYS A 210 -18.62 23.58 -2.13
CA LYS A 210 -18.79 23.81 -3.58
C LYS A 210 -18.24 25.16 -4.03
N SER A 211 -18.52 26.23 -3.29
CA SER A 211 -18.05 27.59 -3.61
C SER A 211 -16.53 27.69 -3.64
N PHE A 212 -15.82 27.01 -2.72
CA PHE A 212 -14.37 26.96 -2.70
C PHE A 212 -13.84 26.27 -3.96
N PHE A 213 -14.35 25.07 -4.27
CA PHE A 213 -13.87 24.32 -5.43
C PHE A 213 -14.23 25.01 -6.75
N ASP A 214 -15.40 25.65 -6.85
CA ASP A 214 -15.80 26.41 -8.04
C ASP A 214 -14.86 27.59 -8.31
N ALA A 215 -14.35 28.26 -7.27
CA ALA A 215 -13.40 29.36 -7.38
C ALA A 215 -11.97 28.94 -7.78
N LEU A 216 -11.64 27.65 -7.75
CA LEU A 216 -10.33 27.17 -8.21
C LEU A 216 -10.21 27.28 -9.75
N PRO A 217 -9.03 27.64 -10.27
CA PRO A 217 -8.76 27.57 -11.71
C PRO A 217 -8.74 26.12 -12.20
N GLY A 218 -8.84 25.90 -13.52
CA GLY A 218 -8.82 24.56 -14.11
C GLY A 218 -7.55 23.75 -13.80
N LYS A 219 -6.42 24.44 -13.66
CA LYS A 219 -5.16 23.91 -13.14
C LYS A 219 -4.65 24.81 -12.03
N ILE A 220 -4.18 24.21 -10.95
CA ILE A 220 -3.61 24.91 -9.78
C ILE A 220 -2.36 24.17 -9.30
N SER A 221 -1.39 24.87 -8.73
CA SER A 221 -0.28 24.19 -8.06
C SER A 221 -0.72 23.59 -6.72
N TYR A 222 -0.16 22.45 -6.34
CA TYR A 222 -0.50 21.78 -5.08
C TYR A 222 -0.24 22.65 -3.84
N PRO A 223 0.89 23.38 -3.72
CA PRO A 223 1.10 24.29 -2.60
C PRO A 223 0.05 25.41 -2.53
N GLU A 224 -0.38 25.93 -3.69
CA GLU A 224 -1.42 26.95 -3.73
C GLU A 224 -2.80 26.39 -3.33
N LEU A 225 -3.14 25.17 -3.75
CA LEU A 225 -4.35 24.47 -3.30
C LEU A 225 -4.39 24.37 -1.77
N LEU A 226 -3.29 23.91 -1.15
CA LEU A 226 -3.19 23.79 0.30
C LEU A 226 -3.27 25.16 0.99
N SER A 227 -2.59 26.18 0.46
CA SER A 227 -2.65 27.54 1.00
C SER A 227 -4.06 28.12 0.97
N ARG A 228 -4.80 27.93 -0.13
CA ARG A 228 -6.19 28.39 -0.25
C ARG A 228 -7.10 27.63 0.72
N ALA A 229 -6.97 26.30 0.81
CA ALA A 229 -7.75 25.50 1.75
C ALA A 229 -7.48 25.89 3.22
N ALA A 230 -6.23 26.23 3.55
CA ALA A 230 -5.86 26.72 4.88
C ALA A 230 -6.49 28.09 5.18
N ALA A 231 -6.57 29.00 4.19
CA ALA A 231 -7.14 30.34 4.36
C ALA A 231 -8.65 30.33 4.67
N GLU A 232 -9.39 29.29 4.25
CA GLU A 232 -10.80 29.11 4.60
C GLU A 232 -11.01 28.80 6.10
N GLY A 233 -9.98 28.36 6.81
CA GLY A 233 -10.08 28.02 8.23
C GLY A 233 -10.94 26.78 8.54
N GLN A 234 -11.30 25.99 7.52
CA GLN A 234 -12.15 24.79 7.64
C GLN A 234 -11.33 23.50 7.74
N PRO A 235 -11.28 22.80 8.89
CA PRO A 235 -10.38 21.66 9.06
C PRO A 235 -10.69 20.45 8.18
N GLN A 236 -11.97 20.19 7.90
CA GLN A 236 -12.37 19.11 6.97
C GLN A 236 -11.90 19.38 5.55
N LEU A 237 -11.96 20.64 5.09
CA LEU A 237 -11.46 21.02 3.77
C LEU A 237 -9.94 20.86 3.68
N GLN A 238 -9.21 21.24 4.74
CA GLN A 238 -7.76 21.06 4.82
C GLN A 238 -7.38 19.58 4.77
N ARG A 239 -8.08 18.70 5.51
CA ARG A 239 -7.90 17.24 5.44
C ARG A 239 -8.09 16.71 4.02
N LEU A 240 -9.21 17.04 3.39
CA LEU A 240 -9.55 16.59 2.05
C LEU A 240 -8.50 17.00 1.01
N CYS A 241 -8.01 18.24 1.04
CA CYS A 241 -6.99 18.72 0.11
C CYS A 241 -5.60 18.13 0.42
N SER A 242 -5.27 17.91 1.69
CA SER A 242 -3.96 17.34 2.10
C SER A 242 -3.83 15.85 1.82
N GLU A 243 -4.91 15.07 1.75
CA GLU A 243 -4.84 13.66 1.36
C GLU A 243 -4.74 13.42 -0.15
N TYR A 244 -4.97 14.44 -0.98
CA TYR A 244 -4.95 14.31 -2.43
C TYR A 244 -3.52 14.08 -2.97
N LEU A 245 -3.31 12.92 -3.58
CA LEU A 245 -2.05 12.51 -4.22
C LEU A 245 -2.31 12.10 -5.68
N PRO A 246 -1.98 12.96 -6.67
CA PRO A 246 -2.24 12.70 -8.10
C PRO A 246 -1.21 11.73 -8.72
N LEU A 247 -1.14 10.52 -8.15
CA LEU A 247 -0.24 9.45 -8.60
C LEU A 247 -0.84 8.67 -9.78
N THR A 248 0.04 8.13 -10.61
CA THR A 248 -0.27 7.18 -11.68
C THR A 248 0.79 6.08 -11.73
N PHE A 249 0.72 5.18 -12.71
CA PHE A 249 1.73 4.16 -13.03
C PHE A 249 1.94 3.05 -11.97
N SER A 250 1.34 3.19 -10.79
CA SER A 250 1.37 2.15 -9.76
C SER A 250 0.54 0.92 -10.16
N ARG A 251 0.95 -0.24 -9.67
CA ARG A 251 0.26 -1.53 -9.82
C ARG A 251 0.65 -2.47 -8.69
N ARG A 252 -0.23 -3.42 -8.37
CA ARG A 252 0.11 -4.50 -7.44
C ARG A 252 1.20 -5.40 -8.07
N HIS A 253 2.15 -5.85 -7.26
CA HIS A 253 3.33 -6.59 -7.71
C HIS A 253 3.05 -8.11 -7.83
N GLY A 254 1.95 -8.45 -8.48
CA GLY A 254 1.64 -9.82 -8.89
C GLY A 254 2.34 -10.19 -10.19
N ASP A 255 2.79 -11.43 -10.30
CA ASP A 255 3.44 -11.99 -11.49
C ASP A 255 3.47 -13.54 -11.39
N PRO A 256 3.89 -14.29 -12.43
CA PRO A 256 3.93 -15.76 -12.35
C PRO A 256 4.77 -16.35 -11.21
N SER A 257 5.79 -15.64 -10.72
CA SER A 257 6.58 -16.03 -9.54
C SER A 257 5.93 -15.66 -8.20
N ARG A 258 4.91 -14.80 -8.23
CA ARG A 258 4.07 -14.39 -7.09
C ARG A 258 2.58 -14.60 -7.41
N PRO A 259 2.15 -15.83 -7.71
CA PRO A 259 0.82 -16.11 -8.25
C PRO A 259 -0.32 -15.82 -7.26
N TRP A 260 -0.02 -15.75 -5.95
CA TRP A 260 -0.95 -15.35 -4.87
C TRP A 260 -1.29 -13.86 -4.88
N ASN A 261 -0.50 -13.02 -5.57
CA ASN A 261 -0.81 -11.61 -5.76
C ASN A 261 -1.50 -11.40 -7.12
N ARG A 262 -2.81 -11.06 -7.12
CA ARG A 262 -3.50 -10.62 -8.34
C ARG A 262 -3.05 -9.22 -8.73
N PHE A 263 -2.73 -8.97 -9.99
CA PHE A 263 -2.37 -7.64 -10.48
C PHE A 263 -3.27 -7.16 -11.61
N SER A 264 -3.35 -5.83 -11.75
CA SER A 264 -3.97 -5.11 -12.87
C SER A 264 -3.11 -3.88 -13.16
N ILE A 265 -3.01 -3.46 -14.43
CA ILE A 265 -2.27 -2.26 -14.85
C ILE A 265 -3.25 -1.23 -15.38
N GLU A 266 -3.71 -0.35 -14.50
CA GLU A 266 -4.77 0.61 -14.84
C GLU A 266 -4.19 2.01 -14.92
N ILE A 267 -3.54 2.30 -16.04
CA ILE A 267 -2.88 3.59 -16.30
C ILE A 267 -3.65 4.48 -17.27
N LYS A 268 -4.74 3.96 -17.85
CA LYS A 268 -5.62 4.68 -18.75
C LYS A 268 -7.08 4.48 -18.36
N GLU A 269 -7.89 5.51 -18.60
CA GLU A 269 -9.35 5.43 -18.59
C GLU A 269 -9.85 4.72 -19.86
N GLU A 270 -11.15 4.43 -19.93
CA GLU A 270 -11.78 3.77 -21.09
C GLU A 270 -11.62 4.57 -22.40
N ASP A 271 -11.57 5.91 -22.31
CA ASP A 271 -11.33 6.81 -23.45
C ASP A 271 -9.85 6.92 -23.85
N GLY A 272 -8.96 6.21 -23.15
CA GLY A 272 -7.52 6.20 -23.39
C GLY A 272 -6.75 7.36 -22.75
N SER A 273 -7.43 8.29 -22.07
CA SER A 273 -6.79 9.34 -21.27
C SER A 273 -6.09 8.75 -20.04
N GLN A 274 -5.21 9.51 -19.39
CA GLN A 274 -4.42 9.01 -18.28
C GLN A 274 -5.28 8.82 -17.02
N LYS A 275 -5.21 7.63 -16.42
CA LYS A 275 -5.82 7.35 -15.13
C LYS A 275 -4.87 7.71 -13.99
N LEU A 276 -5.34 8.56 -13.08
CA LEU A 276 -4.64 8.88 -11.84
C LEU A 276 -5.18 7.98 -10.74
N TYR A 277 -4.44 6.93 -10.40
CA TYR A 277 -4.86 5.94 -9.42
C TYR A 277 -3.67 5.28 -8.75
N TYR A 278 -3.86 4.89 -7.49
CA TYR A 278 -2.92 4.06 -6.76
C TYR A 278 -3.59 3.10 -5.79
N GLN A 279 -2.92 1.97 -5.57
CA GLN A 279 -3.23 1.01 -4.52
C GLN A 279 -1.97 0.25 -4.13
N GLY A 280 -1.84 -0.07 -2.84
CA GLY A 280 -0.72 -0.86 -2.36
C GLY A 280 -0.92 -1.34 -0.93
N ASN A 281 -0.35 -2.50 -0.63
CA ASN A 281 -0.24 -2.95 0.76
C ASN A 281 0.54 -1.91 1.56
N TRP A 282 0.16 -1.73 2.83
CA TRP A 282 0.59 -0.62 3.68
C TRP A 282 2.10 -0.39 3.67
N ARG A 283 2.87 -1.40 4.10
CA ARG A 283 4.33 -1.34 4.15
C ARG A 283 4.94 -1.05 2.79
N ASP A 284 4.50 -1.75 1.74
CA ASP A 284 5.08 -1.64 0.41
C ASP A 284 5.01 -0.22 -0.13
N ILE A 285 3.82 0.40 -0.07
CA ILE A 285 3.58 1.70 -0.70
C ILE A 285 4.22 2.83 0.09
N PHE A 286 4.18 2.81 1.43
CA PHE A 286 4.83 3.84 2.25
C PHE A 286 6.36 3.77 2.18
N GLN A 287 6.95 2.57 2.03
CA GLN A 287 8.37 2.43 1.72
C GLN A 287 8.71 3.00 0.34
N ASN A 288 7.87 2.79 -0.68
CA ASN A 288 8.11 3.38 -1.99
C ASN A 288 7.98 4.90 -1.98
N TRP A 289 7.05 5.42 -1.18
CA TRP A 289 6.82 6.85 -1.00
C TRP A 289 7.94 7.55 -0.26
N GLU A 290 8.64 6.88 0.67
CA GLU A 290 9.87 7.40 1.29
C GLU A 290 10.90 7.79 0.21
N ALA A 291 11.15 6.91 -0.76
CA ALA A 291 12.07 7.20 -1.86
C ALA A 291 11.52 8.26 -2.82
N LEU A 292 10.22 8.19 -3.15
CA LEU A 292 9.56 9.15 -4.05
C LEU A 292 9.57 10.58 -3.49
N ALA A 293 9.44 10.72 -2.17
CA ALA A 293 9.46 11.99 -1.46
C ALA A 293 10.77 12.76 -1.62
N LEU A 294 11.89 12.09 -1.91
CA LEU A 294 13.16 12.76 -2.19
C LEU A 294 13.12 13.56 -3.50
N SER A 295 12.42 13.05 -4.51
CA SER A 295 12.20 13.74 -5.79
C SER A 295 11.05 14.73 -5.73
N TYR A 296 10.07 14.50 -4.84
CA TYR A 296 8.86 15.34 -4.71
C TYR A 296 8.59 15.77 -3.26
N PRO A 297 9.48 16.56 -2.63
CA PRO A 297 9.35 16.93 -1.22
C PRO A 297 8.06 17.70 -0.90
N GLY A 298 7.46 18.40 -1.87
CA GLY A 298 6.20 19.14 -1.68
C GLY A 298 4.97 18.28 -1.37
N PHE A 299 5.07 16.94 -1.44
CA PHE A 299 4.01 15.99 -1.08
C PHE A 299 4.27 15.24 0.23
N ILE A 300 5.38 15.50 0.93
CA ILE A 300 5.74 14.75 2.14
C ILE A 300 4.63 14.82 3.20
N GLU A 301 4.14 16.01 3.52
CA GLU A 301 3.09 16.18 4.54
C GLU A 301 1.78 15.51 4.14
N SER A 302 1.52 15.36 2.85
CA SER A 302 0.36 14.66 2.29
C SER A 302 0.49 13.14 2.42
N MET A 303 1.70 12.61 2.23
CA MET A 303 2.00 11.20 2.51
C MET A 303 1.86 10.91 4.01
N ILE A 304 2.30 11.83 4.88
CA ILE A 304 2.09 11.75 6.33
C ILE A 304 0.60 11.80 6.65
N ALA A 305 -0.15 12.76 6.07
CA ALA A 305 -1.59 12.86 6.25
C ALA A 305 -2.31 11.56 5.85
N LYS A 306 -1.98 11.00 4.68
CA LYS A 306 -2.53 9.72 4.22
C LYS A 306 -2.22 8.58 5.19
N PHE A 307 -1.00 8.52 5.73
CA PHE A 307 -0.60 7.53 6.72
C PHE A 307 -1.42 7.65 8.01
N VAL A 308 -1.41 8.83 8.64
CA VAL A 308 -2.04 8.99 9.95
C VAL A 308 -3.56 8.96 9.86
N ASN A 309 -4.17 9.48 8.80
CA ASN A 309 -5.63 9.44 8.59
C ASN A 309 -6.16 8.02 8.34
N ALA A 310 -5.33 7.18 7.73
CA ALA A 310 -5.62 5.77 7.54
C ALA A 310 -5.28 4.90 8.77
N SER A 311 -4.68 5.47 9.82
CA SER A 311 -4.38 4.73 11.06
C SER A 311 -5.57 4.76 12.02
N THR A 312 -5.80 3.64 12.70
CA THR A 312 -6.97 3.39 13.56
C THR A 312 -6.85 4.04 14.92
N MET A 313 -7.98 4.16 15.63
CA MET A 313 -8.03 4.74 16.98
C MET A 313 -7.31 3.89 18.04
N ASP A 314 -7.07 2.61 17.77
CA ASP A 314 -6.31 1.69 18.62
C ASP A 314 -4.83 1.55 18.22
N GLY A 315 -4.33 2.40 17.31
CA GLY A 315 -2.90 2.53 17.02
C GLY A 315 -2.33 1.52 16.02
N TYR A 316 -3.17 1.07 15.08
CA TYR A 316 -2.82 0.18 13.97
C TYR A 316 -3.32 0.76 12.64
N ASN A 317 -3.49 -0.09 11.63
CA ASN A 317 -3.90 0.30 10.30
C ASN A 317 -4.49 -0.87 9.50
N PRO A 318 -5.33 -0.59 8.50
CA PRO A 318 -5.73 -1.58 7.50
C PRO A 318 -4.52 -2.08 6.68
N TYR A 319 -4.65 -3.24 6.03
CA TYR A 319 -3.55 -3.83 5.27
C TYR A 319 -3.25 -3.09 3.96
N ARG A 320 -4.20 -2.31 3.41
CA ARG A 320 -4.08 -1.63 2.12
C ARG A 320 -4.58 -0.20 2.15
N VAL A 321 -3.85 0.68 1.44
CA VAL A 321 -4.29 2.03 1.08
C VAL A 321 -4.52 2.14 -0.42
N THR A 322 -5.51 2.93 -0.80
CA THR A 322 -5.85 3.22 -2.18
C THR A 322 -6.10 4.72 -2.36
N ARG A 323 -6.17 5.16 -3.61
CA ARG A 323 -6.63 6.52 -3.92
C ARG A 323 -7.99 6.80 -3.30
N ASP A 324 -8.90 5.83 -3.36
CA ASP A 324 -10.27 5.97 -2.85
C ASP A 324 -10.40 5.62 -1.35
N GLY A 325 -9.31 5.51 -0.59
CA GLY A 325 -9.35 5.32 0.86
C GLY A 325 -8.49 4.16 1.34
N ILE A 326 -9.13 3.19 2.00
CA ILE A 326 -8.50 2.06 2.70
C ILE A 326 -9.29 0.78 2.50
N ASP A 327 -8.61 -0.36 2.52
CA ASP A 327 -9.24 -1.69 2.51
C ASP A 327 -8.65 -2.56 3.63
N TRP A 328 -9.51 -3.27 4.36
CA TRP A 328 -9.15 -4.26 5.37
C TRP A 328 -9.40 -5.68 4.84
N GLU A 329 -8.77 -6.66 5.48
CA GLU A 329 -9.05 -8.08 5.22
C GLU A 329 -10.41 -8.45 5.86
N VAL A 330 -11.12 -9.38 5.25
CA VAL A 330 -12.40 -9.90 5.73
C VAL A 330 -12.25 -11.41 5.87
N ILE A 331 -12.91 -12.01 6.85
CA ILE A 331 -12.89 -13.46 7.06
C ILE A 331 -13.65 -14.14 5.91
N GLU A 332 -13.01 -15.07 5.20
CA GLU A 332 -13.66 -15.96 4.23
C GLU A 332 -14.28 -17.14 4.99
N PRO A 333 -15.62 -17.28 5.03
CA PRO A 333 -16.29 -18.30 5.86
C PRO A 333 -15.90 -19.75 5.52
N ASP A 334 -15.52 -19.98 4.27
CA ASP A 334 -15.16 -21.30 3.74
C ASP A 334 -13.65 -21.60 3.88
N ASP A 335 -12.84 -20.65 4.35
CA ASP A 335 -11.41 -20.84 4.60
C ASP A 335 -11.12 -20.81 6.12
N PRO A 336 -10.90 -21.98 6.76
CA PRO A 336 -10.58 -22.04 8.18
C PRO A 336 -9.23 -21.38 8.54
N TRP A 337 -8.41 -21.01 7.54
CA TRP A 337 -7.16 -20.27 7.71
C TRP A 337 -7.28 -18.76 7.44
N SER A 338 -8.49 -18.29 7.12
CA SER A 338 -8.76 -16.87 6.91
C SER A 338 -8.87 -16.12 8.23
N TYR A 339 -7.74 -15.74 8.79
CA TYR A 339 -7.68 -14.86 9.95
C TYR A 339 -7.56 -13.39 9.51
N ILE A 340 -7.87 -12.45 10.40
CA ILE A 340 -7.56 -11.01 10.23
C ILE A 340 -6.58 -10.55 11.32
N GLY A 341 -6.09 -9.32 11.27
CA GLY A 341 -5.25 -8.77 12.33
C GLY A 341 -4.45 -7.55 11.90
N TYR A 342 -3.47 -7.19 12.72
CA TYR A 342 -2.61 -6.03 12.51
C TYR A 342 -1.14 -6.41 12.61
N TRP A 343 -0.35 -6.06 11.59
CA TRP A 343 1.10 -6.29 11.62
C TRP A 343 1.79 -5.32 12.59
N GLY A 344 2.71 -5.85 13.41
CA GLY A 344 3.34 -5.09 14.50
C GLY A 344 4.25 -3.95 14.03
N ASP A 345 4.89 -4.09 12.87
CA ASP A 345 5.88 -3.14 12.34
C ASP A 345 5.26 -1.98 11.55
N HIS A 346 4.00 -2.11 11.11
CA HIS A 346 3.37 -1.19 10.13
C HIS A 346 3.30 0.29 10.55
N GLN A 347 3.46 0.62 11.83
CA GLN A 347 3.26 1.99 12.32
C GLN A 347 4.57 2.78 12.45
N ILE A 348 5.46 2.34 13.33
CA ILE A 348 6.51 3.20 13.90
C ILE A 348 7.56 3.62 12.87
N ILE A 349 8.27 2.66 12.26
CA ILE A 349 9.43 2.99 11.43
C ILE A 349 9.03 3.67 10.12
N TYR A 350 7.94 3.22 9.49
CA TYR A 350 7.49 3.78 8.21
C TYR A 350 6.97 5.22 8.36
N LEU A 351 6.24 5.52 9.43
CA LEU A 351 5.83 6.89 9.76
C LEU A 351 7.06 7.76 10.09
N LEU A 352 7.99 7.23 10.89
CA LEU A 352 9.20 7.95 11.28
C LEU A 352 9.98 8.45 10.07
N LYS A 353 10.17 7.62 9.04
CA LYS A 353 10.95 8.03 7.86
C LYS A 353 10.32 9.23 7.14
N LEU A 354 8.99 9.27 7.03
CA LEU A 354 8.29 10.41 6.45
C LEU A 354 8.39 11.66 7.33
N LEU A 355 8.28 11.52 8.66
CA LEU A 355 8.46 12.61 9.62
C LEU A 355 9.87 13.20 9.57
N GLU A 356 10.90 12.36 9.51
CA GLU A 356 12.31 12.78 9.38
C GLU A 356 12.56 13.51 8.06
N LEU A 357 12.00 13.02 6.95
CA LEU A 357 12.05 13.70 5.66
C LEU A 357 11.35 15.06 5.71
N SER A 358 10.16 15.15 6.31
CA SER A 358 9.45 16.42 6.51
C SER A 358 10.29 17.39 7.32
N HIS A 359 10.84 16.95 8.45
CA HIS A 359 11.67 17.80 9.29
C HIS A 359 12.94 18.29 8.57
N LYS A 360 13.55 17.45 7.73
CA LYS A 360 14.75 17.82 6.96
C LYS A 360 14.45 18.80 5.82
N HIS A 361 13.37 18.60 5.08
CA HIS A 361 13.01 19.46 3.93
C HIS A 361 12.22 20.71 4.36
N HIS A 362 11.32 20.56 5.34
CA HIS A 362 10.40 21.57 5.84
C HIS A 362 10.43 21.66 7.38
N PRO A 363 11.50 22.20 8.01
CA PRO A 363 11.71 22.14 9.47
C PRO A 363 10.56 22.66 10.35
N LYS A 364 9.71 23.54 9.81
CA LYS A 364 8.56 24.14 10.53
C LYS A 364 7.21 23.50 10.22
N ALA A 365 7.12 22.61 9.24
CA ALA A 365 5.84 22.08 8.77
C ALA A 365 5.11 21.32 9.90
N LEU A 366 5.81 20.36 10.52
CA LEU A 366 5.26 19.51 11.58
C LEU A 366 4.75 20.33 12.78
N HIS A 367 5.42 21.41 13.17
CA HIS A 367 5.02 22.22 14.34
C HIS A 367 3.59 22.73 14.23
N SER A 368 3.20 23.19 13.04
CA SER A 368 1.83 23.66 12.83
C SER A 368 0.81 22.52 12.91
N LEU A 369 1.21 21.30 12.55
CA LEU A 369 0.36 20.11 12.53
C LEU A 369 0.16 19.51 13.93
N LEU A 370 1.08 19.76 14.86
CA LEU A 370 1.00 19.27 16.24
C LEU A 370 -0.26 19.70 16.97
N THR A 371 -0.83 20.86 16.62
CA THR A 371 -1.99 21.43 17.31
C THR A 371 -3.24 21.53 16.45
N ARG A 372 -3.12 21.53 15.11
CA ARG A 372 -4.25 21.66 14.19
C ARG A 372 -5.07 20.36 14.09
N PRO A 373 -6.39 20.39 14.36
CA PRO A 373 -7.25 19.21 14.28
C PRO A 373 -7.63 18.92 12.83
N GLN A 374 -6.75 18.27 12.06
CA GLN A 374 -6.97 18.01 10.63
C GLN A 374 -6.76 16.53 10.24
N PHE A 375 -6.56 15.64 11.21
CA PHE A 375 -6.30 14.23 10.96
C PHE A 375 -7.43 13.35 11.47
N SER A 376 -7.79 12.31 10.72
CA SER A 376 -8.89 11.40 11.04
C SER A 376 -8.40 10.08 11.65
N TYR A 377 -9.34 9.21 12.05
CA TYR A 377 -9.07 7.81 12.38
C TYR A 377 -9.80 6.89 11.42
N ALA A 378 -9.11 5.87 10.92
CA ALA A 378 -9.73 4.76 10.22
C ALA A 378 -10.62 3.96 11.17
N ASN A 379 -11.81 3.59 10.71
CA ASN A 379 -12.77 2.79 11.45
C ASN A 379 -12.75 1.35 10.91
N VAL A 380 -11.65 0.63 11.16
CA VAL A 380 -11.52 -0.77 10.75
C VAL A 380 -12.37 -1.62 11.71
N PRO A 381 -13.21 -2.56 11.22
CA PRO A 381 -14.13 -3.34 12.04
C PRO A 381 -13.44 -4.50 12.77
N TYR A 382 -12.29 -4.24 13.37
CA TYR A 382 -11.57 -5.22 14.18
C TYR A 382 -11.71 -4.87 15.66
N ARG A 383 -11.78 -5.89 16.51
CA ARG A 383 -11.91 -5.75 17.97
C ARG A 383 -10.80 -6.52 18.64
N ILE A 384 -9.81 -5.80 19.17
CA ILE A 384 -8.76 -6.41 19.97
C ILE A 384 -9.34 -6.75 21.34
N HIS A 385 -9.20 -8.01 21.75
CA HIS A 385 -9.71 -8.52 23.02
C HIS A 385 -9.17 -7.75 24.25
N SER A 386 -9.82 -8.00 25.39
CA SER A 386 -9.39 -7.43 26.67
C SER A 386 -8.03 -8.02 27.10
N TYR A 387 -7.28 -7.26 27.89
CA TYR A 387 -5.96 -7.72 28.34
C TYR A 387 -5.95 -9.11 29.03
N PRO A 388 -6.91 -9.44 29.91
CA PRO A 388 -6.99 -10.80 30.47
C PRO A 388 -7.21 -11.90 29.43
N GLU A 389 -7.97 -11.63 28.37
CA GLU A 389 -8.20 -12.57 27.26
C GLU A 389 -6.94 -12.75 26.42
N LEU A 390 -6.21 -11.67 26.14
CA LEU A 390 -4.91 -11.72 25.46
C LEU A 390 -3.90 -12.60 26.22
N LEU A 391 -3.84 -12.49 27.55
CA LEU A 391 -2.97 -13.35 28.37
C LEU A 391 -3.41 -14.80 28.36
N LYS A 392 -4.72 -15.05 28.33
CA LYS A 392 -5.31 -16.40 28.35
C LYS A 392 -5.01 -17.16 27.06
N ASN A 393 -5.16 -16.51 25.90
CA ASN A 393 -4.84 -17.11 24.61
C ASN A 393 -4.29 -16.05 23.64
N PRO A 394 -2.97 -15.89 23.51
CA PRO A 394 -2.41 -14.82 22.68
C PRO A 394 -2.44 -15.11 21.17
N TYR A 395 -3.00 -16.26 20.77
CA TYR A 395 -3.20 -16.63 19.37
C TYR A 395 -4.59 -16.22 18.83
N ASP A 396 -5.53 -15.94 19.73
CA ASP A 396 -6.93 -15.60 19.44
C ASP A 396 -7.25 -14.29 20.15
N THR A 397 -7.11 -13.19 19.43
CA THR A 397 -6.97 -11.86 20.04
C THR A 397 -7.68 -10.74 19.30
N VAL A 398 -8.14 -10.97 18.07
CA VAL A 398 -8.78 -9.96 17.24
C VAL A 398 -9.98 -10.56 16.51
N ASP A 399 -11.18 -10.06 16.85
CA ASP A 399 -12.43 -10.43 16.18
C ASP A 399 -12.77 -9.47 15.05
N PHE A 400 -13.54 -9.96 14.08
CA PHE A 400 -14.21 -9.15 13.07
C PHE A 400 -15.61 -8.74 13.56
N ASP A 401 -15.93 -7.45 13.52
CA ASP A 401 -17.21 -6.88 13.95
C ASP A 401 -18.13 -6.69 12.73
N ASP A 402 -18.93 -7.72 12.42
CA ASP A 402 -19.86 -7.72 11.28
C ASP A 402 -20.92 -6.62 11.36
N GLU A 403 -21.36 -6.26 12.57
CA GLU A 403 -22.34 -5.18 12.77
C GLU A 403 -21.73 -3.83 12.40
N LEU A 404 -20.49 -3.57 12.82
CA LEU A 404 -19.78 -2.36 12.43
C LEU A 404 -19.49 -2.35 10.92
N GLU A 405 -19.09 -3.48 10.33
CA GLU A 405 -18.88 -3.59 8.88
C GLU A 405 -20.14 -3.17 8.11
N ALA A 406 -21.31 -3.70 8.47
CA ALA A 406 -22.57 -3.33 7.83
C ALA A 406 -22.88 -1.83 7.95
N VAL A 407 -22.62 -1.24 9.12
CA VAL A 407 -22.76 0.20 9.35
C VAL A 407 -21.79 1.01 8.47
N ILE A 408 -20.54 0.57 8.35
CA ILE A 408 -19.54 1.24 7.50
C ILE A 408 -19.94 1.15 6.03
N GLN A 409 -20.39 -0.01 5.53
CA GLN A 409 -20.80 -0.17 4.15
C GLN A 409 -21.98 0.75 3.79
N GLU A 410 -22.94 0.89 4.69
CA GLU A 410 -24.04 1.84 4.50
C GLU A 410 -23.54 3.29 4.48
N ARG A 411 -22.62 3.66 5.37
CA ARG A 411 -21.99 5.00 5.34
C ARG A 411 -21.22 5.23 4.04
N VAL A 412 -20.50 4.22 3.52
CA VAL A 412 -19.78 4.34 2.24
C VAL A 412 -20.74 4.59 1.09
N ARG A 413 -21.88 3.90 1.05
CA ARG A 413 -22.94 4.12 0.05
C ARG A 413 -23.44 5.57 0.07
N LEU A 414 -23.72 6.10 1.26
CA LEU A 414 -24.31 7.43 1.46
C LEU A 414 -23.29 8.57 1.33
N MET A 415 -22.16 8.47 2.03
CA MET A 415 -21.15 9.53 2.16
C MET A 415 -20.04 9.45 1.12
N GLY A 416 -19.61 8.24 0.75
CA GLY A 416 -18.34 7.99 0.03
C GLY A 416 -17.28 7.38 0.96
N ALA A 417 -16.02 7.40 0.54
CA ALA A 417 -14.92 6.73 1.25
C ALA A 417 -14.74 7.17 2.72
N ASP A 418 -15.08 8.42 3.06
CA ASP A 418 -15.07 8.92 4.44
C ASP A 418 -16.00 8.13 5.38
N GLY A 419 -16.95 7.36 4.83
CA GLY A 419 -17.77 6.43 5.61
C GLY A 419 -16.96 5.34 6.34
N LYS A 420 -15.73 5.08 5.88
CA LYS A 420 -14.74 4.19 6.51
C LYS A 420 -13.96 4.85 7.66
N LEU A 421 -14.24 6.10 7.99
CA LEU A 421 -13.58 6.85 9.07
C LEU A 421 -14.48 6.93 10.31
N VAL A 422 -13.86 7.18 11.46
CA VAL A 422 -14.58 7.46 12.70
C VAL A 422 -15.30 8.80 12.57
N LEU A 423 -16.58 8.82 12.93
CA LEU A 423 -17.42 10.02 12.88
C LEU A 423 -17.63 10.59 14.29
N ASP A 424 -17.80 11.91 14.38
CA ASP A 424 -18.23 12.60 15.58
C ASP A 424 -19.75 12.50 15.80
N ALA A 425 -20.23 13.04 16.92
CA ALA A 425 -21.66 13.03 17.27
C ALA A 425 -22.55 13.80 16.27
N ASN A 426 -21.98 14.65 15.42
CA ASN A 426 -22.69 15.39 14.37
C ASN A 426 -22.65 14.66 13.01
N GLY A 427 -22.06 13.45 12.95
CA GLY A 427 -21.92 12.68 11.73
C GLY A 427 -20.85 13.21 10.77
N LYS A 428 -19.96 14.12 11.20
CA LYS A 428 -18.78 14.53 10.43
C LYS A 428 -17.58 13.66 10.83
N VAL A 429 -16.55 13.58 9.98
CA VAL A 429 -15.33 12.84 10.31
C VAL A 429 -14.69 13.42 11.58
N TYR A 430 -14.41 12.59 12.58
CA TYR A 430 -13.74 13.02 13.80
C TYR A 430 -12.31 13.47 13.49
N LEU A 431 -11.92 14.66 13.95
CA LEU A 431 -10.59 15.23 13.69
C LEU A 431 -9.75 15.37 14.97
N ALA A 432 -8.49 14.98 14.85
CA ALA A 432 -7.43 15.07 15.85
C ALA A 432 -6.22 15.82 15.26
N ASN A 433 -5.31 16.25 16.13
CA ASN A 433 -4.04 16.84 15.72
C ASN A 433 -2.92 15.80 15.60
N LEU A 434 -1.78 16.19 15.02
CA LEU A 434 -0.68 15.26 14.80
C LEU A 434 -0.14 14.70 16.13
N THR A 435 -0.10 15.50 17.20
CA THR A 435 0.35 15.03 18.52
C THR A 435 -0.45 13.82 18.98
N GLU A 436 -1.79 13.90 18.89
CA GLU A 436 -2.67 12.79 19.25
C GLU A 436 -2.39 11.54 18.40
N LYS A 437 -2.21 11.72 17.08
CA LYS A 437 -1.90 10.61 16.17
C LYS A 437 -0.56 9.93 16.48
N LEU A 438 0.48 10.71 16.80
CA LEU A 438 1.78 10.17 17.21
C LEU A 438 1.69 9.45 18.56
N LEU A 439 0.94 10.02 19.51
CA LEU A 439 0.71 9.41 20.82
C LEU A 439 -0.04 8.09 20.72
N VAL A 440 -1.15 8.02 19.99
CA VAL A 440 -1.91 6.78 19.83
C VAL A 440 -1.05 5.66 19.25
N SER A 441 -0.22 5.98 18.24
CA SER A 441 0.69 5.01 17.60
C SER A 441 1.66 4.37 18.60
N VAL A 442 2.18 5.16 19.55
CA VAL A 442 3.20 4.69 20.50
C VAL A 442 2.62 4.19 21.83
N LEU A 443 1.51 4.76 22.31
CA LEU A 443 0.79 4.28 23.49
C LEU A 443 0.21 2.88 23.24
N ALA A 444 -0.28 2.60 22.04
CA ALA A 444 -0.69 1.24 21.66
C ALA A 444 0.47 0.24 21.77
N LYS A 445 1.67 0.62 21.31
CA LYS A 445 2.87 -0.23 21.43
C LYS A 445 3.32 -0.40 22.88
N PHE A 446 3.33 0.67 23.67
CA PHE A 446 3.69 0.57 25.09
C PHE A 446 2.66 -0.18 25.93
N SER A 447 1.39 -0.24 25.53
CA SER A 447 0.41 -1.15 26.18
C SER A 447 0.77 -2.63 26.01
N ASN A 448 1.65 -2.95 25.06
CA ASN A 448 2.18 -4.28 24.77
C ASN A 448 3.68 -4.41 25.15
N PHE A 449 4.25 -3.45 25.89
CA PHE A 449 5.66 -3.47 26.22
C PHE A 449 5.95 -4.44 27.37
N ILE A 450 6.86 -5.37 27.12
CA ILE A 450 7.42 -6.29 28.11
C ILE A 450 8.84 -5.81 28.40
N PRO A 451 9.13 -5.26 29.60
CA PRO A 451 10.48 -4.81 29.96
C PRO A 451 11.51 -5.90 29.69
N GLU A 452 12.68 -5.53 29.17
CA GLU A 452 13.77 -6.43 28.71
C GLU A 452 13.36 -7.49 27.66
N GLY A 453 12.10 -7.53 27.21
CA GLY A 453 11.60 -8.48 26.23
C GLY A 453 11.34 -7.86 24.86
N GLY A 454 10.80 -6.63 24.81
CA GLY A 454 10.39 -5.94 23.58
C GLY A 454 8.90 -5.60 23.55
N ILE A 455 8.32 -5.50 22.35
CA ILE A 455 6.88 -5.29 22.13
C ILE A 455 6.20 -6.62 21.81
N TRP A 456 5.17 -6.98 22.56
CA TRP A 456 4.45 -8.25 22.42
C TRP A 456 3.72 -8.37 21.07
N LEU A 457 3.89 -9.50 20.39
CA LEU A 457 3.27 -9.83 19.10
C LEU A 457 1.95 -10.57 19.29
N ASN A 458 0.87 -9.84 19.58
CA ASN A 458 -0.41 -10.41 19.99
C ASN A 458 -1.60 -9.95 19.12
N THR A 459 -1.37 -9.59 17.86
CA THR A 459 -2.40 -9.01 16.97
C THR A 459 -2.67 -9.85 15.71
N GLN A 460 -2.56 -11.17 15.82
CA GLN A 460 -2.88 -12.17 14.76
C GLN A 460 -2.11 -12.03 13.43
N ARG A 461 -1.11 -11.16 13.36
CA ARG A 461 -0.23 -10.96 12.20
C ARG A 461 1.22 -10.80 12.64
N PRO A 462 2.18 -11.24 11.80
CA PRO A 462 3.60 -11.09 12.07
C PRO A 462 4.04 -9.62 11.92
N GLU A 463 5.35 -9.41 11.88
CA GLU A 463 5.97 -8.17 11.44
C GLU A 463 6.47 -8.32 9.99
N TRP A 464 7.67 -7.83 9.67
CA TRP A 464 8.19 -7.79 8.30
C TRP A 464 8.38 -9.18 7.68
N ASN A 465 8.84 -10.16 8.47
CA ASN A 465 9.13 -11.52 8.01
C ASN A 465 7.94 -12.47 8.21
N ASP A 466 7.11 -12.60 7.19
CA ASP A 466 5.95 -13.51 7.20
C ASP A 466 6.32 -14.99 7.41
N ALA A 467 7.57 -15.40 7.09
CA ALA A 467 8.01 -16.78 7.28
C ALA A 467 8.19 -17.18 8.76
N ASN A 468 8.25 -16.20 9.66
CA ASN A 468 8.30 -16.40 11.12
C ASN A 468 6.95 -16.12 11.80
N ASN A 469 5.84 -16.26 11.08
CA ASN A 469 4.49 -15.99 11.59
C ASN A 469 4.10 -16.80 12.84
N ALA A 470 4.70 -17.96 13.08
CA ALA A 470 4.50 -18.73 14.30
C ALA A 470 5.00 -18.04 15.60
N LEU A 471 5.76 -16.94 15.47
CA LEU A 471 6.12 -16.08 16.61
C LEU A 471 4.92 -15.27 17.13
N VAL A 472 3.88 -15.04 16.33
CA VAL A 472 2.65 -14.41 16.80
C VAL A 472 2.08 -15.24 17.95
N GLY A 473 1.65 -14.59 19.02
CA GLY A 473 1.28 -15.23 20.28
C GLY A 473 2.32 -14.96 21.36
N HIS A 474 3.35 -15.78 21.47
CA HIS A 474 4.35 -15.63 22.54
C HIS A 474 5.58 -14.79 22.15
N GLY A 475 5.73 -14.44 20.88
CA GLY A 475 6.85 -13.65 20.38
C GLY A 475 6.82 -12.20 20.87
N VAL A 476 8.01 -11.62 21.04
CA VAL A 476 8.20 -10.26 21.50
C VAL A 476 9.27 -9.60 20.63
N SER A 477 8.94 -8.47 20.01
CA SER A 477 9.79 -7.77 19.05
C SER A 477 10.70 -6.76 19.73
N MET A 478 11.99 -7.05 19.76
CA MET A 478 13.02 -6.03 20.03
C MET A 478 13.24 -5.14 18.80
N VAL A 479 13.06 -5.67 17.58
CA VAL A 479 13.10 -4.91 16.32
C VAL A 479 12.25 -3.64 16.41
N THR A 480 10.97 -3.80 16.76
CA THR A 480 10.05 -2.67 16.91
C THR A 480 10.44 -1.77 18.09
N LEU A 481 10.96 -2.31 19.19
CA LEU A 481 11.42 -1.50 20.33
C LEU A 481 12.62 -0.60 19.96
N TYR A 482 13.57 -1.10 19.15
CA TYR A 482 14.69 -0.30 18.64
C TYR A 482 14.20 0.90 17.83
N TYR A 483 13.20 0.71 16.97
CA TYR A 483 12.60 1.81 16.22
C TYR A 483 11.72 2.73 17.08
N ILE A 484 11.05 2.21 18.11
CA ILE A 484 10.33 3.03 19.09
C ILE A 484 11.29 3.97 19.83
N TYR A 485 12.50 3.51 20.16
CA TYR A 485 13.51 4.36 20.80
C TYR A 485 13.83 5.58 19.91
N ARG A 486 14.14 5.36 18.63
CA ARG A 486 14.38 6.45 17.67
C ARG A 486 13.17 7.36 17.47
N PHE A 487 11.99 6.76 17.37
CA PHE A 487 10.74 7.50 17.23
C PHE A 487 10.49 8.41 18.44
N GLN A 488 10.73 7.92 19.65
CA GLN A 488 10.58 8.68 20.88
C GLN A 488 11.64 9.76 21.03
N GLN A 489 12.88 9.55 20.56
CA GLN A 489 13.89 10.63 20.48
C GLN A 489 13.38 11.77 19.58
N PHE A 490 12.91 11.42 18.38
CA PHE A 490 12.35 12.40 17.45
C PHE A 490 11.13 13.13 18.04
N CYS A 491 10.19 12.39 18.66
CA CYS A 491 9.04 13.00 19.33
C CYS A 491 9.44 13.89 20.50
N GLN A 492 10.46 13.53 21.28
CA GLN A 492 10.95 14.35 22.38
C GLN A 492 11.51 15.70 21.88
N GLU A 493 12.30 15.68 20.81
CA GLU A 493 12.78 16.91 20.16
C GLU A 493 11.64 17.75 19.57
N LEU A 494 10.66 17.10 18.93
CA LEU A 494 9.52 17.77 18.31
C LEU A 494 8.60 18.41 19.36
N PHE A 495 8.26 17.69 20.43
CA PHE A 495 7.42 18.21 21.52
C PHE A 495 8.16 19.24 22.38
N GLY A 496 9.49 19.17 22.47
CA GLY A 496 10.31 20.17 23.16
C GLY A 496 10.21 21.58 22.56
N GLN A 497 9.72 21.68 21.32
CA GLN A 497 9.51 22.95 20.62
C GLN A 497 8.10 23.51 20.80
N VAL A 498 7.22 22.81 21.54
CA VAL A 498 5.86 23.27 21.83
C VAL A 498 5.84 24.08 23.13
N GLU A 499 5.29 25.30 23.05
CA GLU A 499 5.19 26.20 24.20
C GLU A 499 3.83 26.12 24.91
N GLN A 500 2.76 25.81 24.16
CA GLN A 500 1.37 25.87 24.65
C GLN A 500 0.79 24.47 24.89
N PRO A 501 -0.17 24.32 25.83
CA PRO A 501 -0.92 23.09 25.97
C PRO A 501 -1.59 22.64 24.65
N ILE A 502 -1.63 21.34 24.44
CA ILE A 502 -2.23 20.71 23.26
C ILE A 502 -3.53 20.03 23.66
N ALA A 503 -4.60 20.32 22.92
CA ALA A 503 -5.88 19.67 23.09
C ALA A 503 -5.84 18.24 22.52
N LEU A 504 -6.02 17.22 23.37
CA LEU A 504 -6.15 15.83 22.98
C LEU A 504 -7.55 15.31 23.32
N SER A 505 -8.03 14.30 22.60
CA SER A 505 -9.21 13.51 23.00
C SER A 505 -9.08 13.08 24.46
N GLU A 506 -10.16 13.25 25.24
CA GLU A 506 -10.18 12.90 26.66
C GLU A 506 -9.67 11.47 26.91
N GLU A 507 -10.10 10.52 26.07
CA GLU A 507 -9.72 9.12 26.13
C GLU A 507 -8.22 8.92 25.92
N VAL A 508 -7.60 9.68 25.00
CA VAL A 508 -6.16 9.59 24.71
C VAL A 508 -5.33 10.22 25.82
N ALA A 509 -5.78 11.34 26.38
CA ALA A 509 -5.12 11.98 27.51
C ALA A 509 -5.12 11.08 28.75
N GLU A 510 -6.22 10.35 28.99
CA GLU A 510 -6.31 9.36 30.07
C GLU A 510 -5.38 8.17 29.87
N LEU A 511 -5.29 7.64 28.63
CA LEU A 511 -4.35 6.57 28.31
C LEU A 511 -2.89 7.02 28.52
N LEU A 512 -2.54 8.21 28.03
CA LEU A 512 -1.23 8.82 28.23
C LEU A 512 -0.89 8.92 29.72
N GLN A 513 -1.82 9.42 30.52
CA GLN A 513 -1.65 9.55 31.96
C GLN A 513 -1.47 8.19 32.64
N ALA A 514 -2.29 7.19 32.29
CA ALA A 514 -2.23 5.85 32.88
C ALA A 514 -0.90 5.15 32.59
N ILE A 515 -0.45 5.18 31.33
CA ILE A 515 0.85 4.59 30.93
C ILE A 515 2.02 5.34 31.59
N THR A 516 1.96 6.67 31.64
CA THR A 516 2.98 7.49 32.30
C THR A 516 3.09 7.16 33.79
N GLN A 517 1.95 7.04 34.49
CA GLN A 517 1.92 6.64 35.90
C GLN A 517 2.43 5.22 36.13
N ALA A 518 2.14 4.29 35.23
CA ALA A 518 2.67 2.92 35.29
C ALA A 518 4.20 2.92 35.21
N PHE A 519 4.78 3.70 34.29
CA PHE A 519 6.24 3.87 34.19
C PHE A 519 6.85 4.57 35.40
N GLU A 520 6.21 5.60 35.97
CA GLU A 520 6.72 6.30 37.15
C GLU A 520 6.78 5.40 38.38
N ARG A 521 5.71 4.64 38.62
CA ARG A 521 5.60 3.75 39.77
C ARG A 521 6.73 2.73 39.82
N HIS A 522 7.20 2.28 38.66
CA HIS A 522 8.20 1.24 38.52
C HIS A 522 9.60 1.76 38.16
N GLN A 523 9.79 3.09 38.05
CA GLN A 523 11.03 3.68 37.54
C GLN A 523 12.27 3.28 38.36
N GLY A 524 12.10 3.05 39.67
CA GLY A 524 13.18 2.59 40.56
C GLY A 524 13.78 1.23 40.18
N LEU A 525 13.06 0.40 39.40
CA LEU A 525 13.54 -0.90 38.94
C LEU A 525 14.60 -0.81 37.83
N LEU A 526 14.71 0.34 37.16
CA LEU A 526 15.68 0.55 36.07
C LEU A 526 17.14 0.59 36.52
N GLY A 527 17.40 0.56 37.83
CA GLY A 527 18.74 0.50 38.43
C GLY A 527 19.43 -0.87 38.32
N GLY A 528 18.72 -1.92 37.91
CA GLY A 528 19.25 -3.26 37.76
C GLY A 528 18.39 -4.14 36.84
N PRO A 529 18.64 -5.46 36.81
CA PRO A 529 17.78 -6.40 36.11
C PRO A 529 16.36 -6.42 36.71
N ILE A 530 15.35 -6.51 35.85
CA ILE A 530 13.95 -6.55 36.28
C ILE A 530 13.54 -8.01 36.54
N SER A 531 12.96 -8.31 37.70
CA SER A 531 12.51 -9.67 38.02
C SER A 531 11.29 -10.08 37.19
N ASP A 532 11.04 -11.39 37.02
CA ASP A 532 9.86 -11.88 36.28
C ASP A 532 8.53 -11.40 36.90
N LYS A 533 8.49 -11.23 38.23
CA LYS A 533 7.33 -10.70 38.96
C LYS A 533 7.12 -9.21 38.69
N ASP A 534 8.19 -8.43 38.75
CA ASP A 534 8.12 -7.00 38.44
C ASP A 534 7.79 -6.76 36.96
N ARG A 535 8.33 -7.60 36.06
CA ARG A 535 8.03 -7.58 34.63
C ARG A 535 6.53 -7.80 34.38
N LYS A 536 5.93 -8.77 35.06
CA LYS A 536 4.48 -9.02 35.01
C LYS A 536 3.69 -7.86 35.60
N SER A 537 4.11 -7.28 36.73
CA SER A 537 3.46 -6.09 37.31
C SER A 537 3.43 -4.90 36.34
N ILE A 538 4.53 -4.64 35.63
CA ILE A 538 4.60 -3.59 34.61
C ILE A 538 3.69 -3.93 33.43
N LEU A 539 3.78 -5.16 32.90
CA LEU A 539 2.94 -5.62 31.78
C LEU A 539 1.45 -5.51 32.11
N ASP A 540 1.03 -5.93 33.31
CA ASP A 540 -0.36 -5.84 33.76
C ASP A 540 -0.85 -4.40 33.80
N ALA A 541 -0.06 -3.48 34.35
CA ALA A 541 -0.43 -2.06 34.42
C ALA A 541 -0.58 -1.43 33.02
N LEU A 542 0.33 -1.74 32.10
CA LEU A 542 0.32 -1.20 30.74
C LEU A 542 -0.79 -1.82 29.88
N GLY A 543 -0.91 -3.15 29.91
CA GLY A 543 -1.92 -3.90 29.18
C GLY A 543 -3.34 -3.55 29.61
N GLN A 544 -3.58 -3.42 30.93
CA GLN A 544 -4.87 -3.01 31.46
C GLN A 544 -5.26 -1.59 31.05
N ALA A 545 -4.30 -0.65 31.04
CA ALA A 545 -4.55 0.72 30.57
C ALA A 545 -4.94 0.73 29.09
N GLY A 546 -4.22 -0.03 28.25
CA GLY A 546 -4.56 -0.20 26.83
C GLY A 546 -5.93 -0.84 26.61
N SER A 547 -6.26 -1.88 27.38
CA SER A 547 -7.57 -2.56 27.32
C SER A 547 -8.71 -1.58 27.65
N GLN A 548 -8.61 -0.86 28.76
CA GLN A 548 -9.66 0.08 29.19
C GLN A 548 -9.91 1.18 28.15
N TYR A 549 -8.85 1.69 27.53
CA TYR A 549 -8.96 2.66 26.45
C TYR A 549 -9.72 2.10 25.25
N ARG A 550 -9.33 0.93 24.75
CA ARG A 550 -9.99 0.30 23.59
C ARG A 550 -11.44 -0.08 23.90
N ASP A 551 -11.70 -0.69 25.05
CA ASP A 551 -13.04 -1.09 25.47
C ASP A 551 -14.01 0.09 25.53
N ARG A 552 -13.54 1.25 26.01
CA ARG A 552 -14.31 2.50 26.01
C ARG A 552 -14.63 2.94 24.58
N LEU A 553 -13.62 2.97 23.70
CA LEU A 553 -13.79 3.41 22.31
C LEU A 553 -14.66 2.47 21.49
N TYR A 554 -14.53 1.16 21.64
CA TYR A 554 -15.35 0.19 20.90
C TYR A 554 -16.84 0.28 21.28
N ARG A 555 -17.15 0.57 22.56
CA ARG A 555 -18.53 0.66 23.03
C ARG A 555 -19.17 2.03 22.78
N GLN A 556 -18.40 3.11 22.89
CA GLN A 556 -18.94 4.47 22.96
C GLN A 556 -18.39 5.42 21.89
N GLY A 557 -17.31 5.05 21.19
CA GLY A 557 -16.55 5.97 20.35
C GLY A 557 -15.84 7.05 21.17
N PHE A 558 -15.33 8.07 20.48
CA PHE A 558 -14.82 9.28 21.13
C PHE A 558 -15.97 10.12 21.69
N SER A 559 -15.84 10.57 22.94
CA SER A 559 -16.82 11.47 23.57
C SER A 559 -16.96 12.83 22.88
N GLY A 560 -15.93 13.27 22.15
CA GLY A 560 -15.81 14.64 21.63
C GLY A 560 -15.17 15.62 22.61
N ASN A 561 -15.03 15.25 23.88
CA ASN A 561 -14.35 16.07 24.87
C ASN A 561 -12.84 16.14 24.59
N LYS A 562 -12.24 17.30 24.87
CA LYS A 562 -10.80 17.51 24.73
C LYS A 562 -10.19 17.91 26.08
N LYS A 563 -9.07 17.28 26.45
CA LYS A 563 -8.24 17.63 27.60
C LYS A 563 -6.98 18.36 27.13
N GLN A 564 -6.61 19.41 27.85
CA GLN A 564 -5.37 20.16 27.59
C GLN A 564 -4.20 19.44 28.25
N VAL A 565 -3.25 18.95 27.45
CA VAL A 565 -2.04 18.29 27.92
C VAL A 565 -0.86 19.25 27.75
N SER A 566 -0.10 19.45 28.82
CA SER A 566 1.03 20.36 28.80
C SER A 566 2.24 19.76 28.06
N PRO A 567 3.11 20.58 27.44
CA PRO A 567 4.37 20.10 26.87
C PRO A 567 5.23 19.34 27.89
N LYS A 568 5.16 19.73 29.18
CA LYS A 568 5.87 19.04 30.27
C LYS A 568 5.40 17.59 30.46
N GLU A 569 4.11 17.33 30.33
CA GLU A 569 3.56 15.97 30.41
C GLU A 569 4.01 15.11 29.22
N LEU A 570 4.02 15.68 28.01
CA LEU A 570 4.54 15.00 26.81
C LEU A 570 6.03 14.66 26.96
N LEU A 571 6.83 15.63 27.41
CA LEU A 571 8.27 15.44 27.64
C LEU A 571 8.56 14.43 28.77
N ARG A 572 7.71 14.41 29.82
CA ARG A 572 7.80 13.43 30.90
C ARG A 572 7.54 12.02 30.40
N PHE A 573 6.48 11.82 29.61
CA PHE A 573 6.17 10.53 28.99
C PHE A 573 7.27 10.06 28.04
N THR A 574 7.72 10.91 27.12
CA THR A 574 8.80 10.56 26.17
C THR A 574 10.11 10.24 26.90
N GLY A 575 10.46 11.01 27.94
CA GLY A 575 11.64 10.76 28.77
C GLY A 575 11.60 9.41 29.50
N LEU A 576 10.46 9.05 30.10
CA LEU A 576 10.28 7.73 30.72
C LEU A 576 10.32 6.62 29.68
N SER A 577 9.64 6.80 28.55
CA SER A 577 9.63 5.85 27.43
C SER A 577 11.04 5.52 26.94
N LEU A 578 11.89 6.54 26.78
CA LEU A 578 13.30 6.37 26.41
C LEU A 578 14.11 5.65 27.48
N GLN A 579 13.86 5.90 28.77
CA GLN A 579 14.55 5.20 29.86
C GLN A 579 14.22 3.70 29.87
N TYR A 580 12.95 3.33 29.75
CA TYR A 580 12.51 1.93 29.71
C TYR A 580 12.96 1.19 28.45
N ALA A 581 12.81 1.83 27.28
CA ALA A 581 13.30 1.27 26.02
C ALA A 581 14.82 1.12 26.06
N GLY A 582 15.56 2.15 26.47
CA GLY A 582 17.03 2.10 26.56
C GLY A 582 17.54 1.05 27.56
N HIS A 583 16.87 0.88 28.71
CA HIS A 583 17.17 -0.22 29.63
C HIS A 583 16.97 -1.59 28.98
N SER A 584 15.85 -1.78 28.29
CA SER A 584 15.55 -3.04 27.60
C SER A 584 16.52 -3.32 26.45
N ILE A 585 16.97 -2.29 25.72
CA ILE A 585 18.00 -2.41 24.68
C ILE A 585 19.30 -2.91 25.30
N ARG A 586 19.77 -2.33 26.41
CA ARG A 586 20.98 -2.80 27.11
C ARG A 586 20.88 -4.26 27.55
N ALA A 587 19.73 -4.66 28.07
CA ALA A 587 19.47 -6.03 28.50
C ALA A 587 19.42 -7.06 27.36
N ASN A 588 19.44 -6.61 26.09
CA ASN A 588 19.31 -7.46 24.90
C ASN A 588 20.58 -7.54 24.05
N GLN A 589 21.72 -7.06 24.55
CA GLN A 589 23.01 -7.33 23.93
C GLN A 589 23.46 -8.76 24.26
N ARG A 590 23.85 -9.51 23.23
CA ARG A 590 24.38 -10.87 23.34
C ARG A 590 25.87 -10.85 23.67
N ALA A 591 26.38 -12.01 24.10
CA ALA A 591 27.81 -12.19 24.38
C ALA A 591 28.71 -12.03 23.13
N ASP A 592 28.17 -12.20 21.92
CA ASP A 592 28.86 -11.99 20.63
C ASP A 592 28.77 -10.53 20.12
N ASN A 593 28.24 -9.61 20.94
CA ASN A 593 27.96 -8.20 20.64
C ASN A 593 26.82 -7.95 19.64
N LEU A 594 26.16 -8.99 19.12
CA LEU A 594 24.90 -8.83 18.39
C LEU A 594 23.76 -8.50 19.36
N TYR A 595 22.63 -8.06 18.82
CA TYR A 595 21.43 -7.76 19.59
C TYR A 595 20.30 -8.74 19.26
N HIS A 596 19.49 -9.09 20.26
CA HIS A 596 18.32 -9.94 20.04
C HIS A 596 17.29 -9.26 19.14
N SER A 597 16.71 -10.00 18.19
CA SER A 597 15.69 -9.46 17.26
C SER A 597 14.28 -9.74 17.78
N TYR A 598 14.03 -11.00 18.08
CA TYR A 598 12.79 -11.51 18.62
C TYR A 598 13.08 -12.39 19.83
N ASN A 599 12.28 -12.20 20.86
CA ASN A 599 12.29 -12.96 22.10
C ASN A 599 10.97 -13.73 22.25
N LEU A 600 10.90 -14.58 23.26
CA LEU A 600 9.68 -15.28 23.67
C LEU A 600 9.31 -14.87 25.08
N MET A 601 8.05 -14.51 25.30
CA MET A 601 7.51 -14.37 26.65
C MET A 601 6.83 -15.66 27.10
N ARG A 602 6.99 -16.02 28.37
CA ARG A 602 6.30 -17.15 28.99
C ARG A 602 5.73 -16.78 30.34
N LEU A 603 4.42 -16.93 30.49
CA LEU A 603 3.74 -16.93 31.79
C LEU A 603 4.18 -18.18 32.56
N LYS A 604 4.85 -17.98 33.69
CA LYS A 604 5.21 -19.10 34.59
C LYS A 604 4.03 -19.45 35.51
N ASN A 605 3.27 -18.44 35.87
CA ASN A 605 2.06 -18.45 36.69
C ASN A 605 1.37 -17.08 36.49
N ASP A 606 0.33 -16.79 37.29
CA ASP A 606 -0.43 -15.54 37.18
C ASP A 606 0.37 -14.28 37.61
N GLU A 607 1.50 -14.47 38.30
CA GLU A 607 2.32 -13.39 38.89
C GLU A 607 3.65 -13.15 38.16
N GLU A 608 4.07 -14.01 37.22
CA GLU A 608 5.42 -13.97 36.65
C GLU A 608 5.45 -14.17 35.13
N VAL A 609 6.18 -13.27 34.44
CA VAL A 609 6.51 -13.38 33.01
C VAL A 609 8.02 -13.43 32.84
N SER A 610 8.48 -14.51 32.23
CA SER A 610 9.88 -14.71 31.86
C SER A 610 10.14 -14.41 30.39
N VAL A 611 11.38 -14.04 30.07
CA VAL A 611 11.86 -13.81 28.69
C VAL A 611 12.84 -14.92 28.30
N GLY A 612 12.58 -15.55 27.16
CA GLY A 612 13.48 -16.48 26.49
C GLY A 612 14.00 -15.89 25.18
N TYR A 613 15.16 -16.37 24.72
CA TYR A 613 15.87 -15.80 23.56
C TYR A 613 15.87 -16.74 22.37
N LEU A 614 15.93 -16.17 21.16
CA LEU A 614 16.09 -16.89 19.89
C LEU A 614 17.50 -16.72 19.32
N TYR A 615 17.77 -17.43 18.23
CA TYR A 615 19.00 -17.33 17.45
C TYR A 615 19.20 -15.91 16.87
N GLU A 616 20.42 -15.58 16.48
CA GLU A 616 20.75 -14.28 15.89
C GLU A 616 20.04 -14.06 14.55
N MET A 617 19.51 -12.85 14.34
CA MET A 617 18.85 -12.49 13.09
C MET A 617 19.37 -11.14 12.60
N LEU A 618 19.54 -11.01 11.29
CA LEU A 618 20.00 -9.76 10.65
C LEU A 618 19.08 -8.58 10.96
N GLU A 619 17.77 -8.82 11.04
CA GLU A 619 16.74 -7.79 11.23
C GLU A 619 16.94 -6.99 12.52
N GLY A 620 17.25 -7.64 13.65
CA GLY A 620 17.57 -6.94 14.88
C GLY A 620 18.86 -6.13 14.80
N GLN A 621 19.82 -6.55 13.97
CA GLN A 621 21.07 -5.80 13.79
C GLN A 621 20.80 -4.52 13.01
N VAL A 622 20.03 -4.62 11.92
CA VAL A 622 19.57 -3.46 11.14
C VAL A 622 18.82 -2.49 12.04
N ALA A 623 17.90 -2.99 12.87
CA ALA A 623 17.07 -2.17 13.73
C ALA A 623 17.86 -1.49 14.85
N VAL A 624 18.73 -2.19 15.57
CA VAL A 624 19.53 -1.58 16.65
C VAL A 624 20.54 -0.57 16.10
N LEU A 625 21.18 -0.84 14.95
CA LEU A 625 22.06 0.11 14.28
C LEU A 625 21.31 1.34 13.76
N SER A 626 20.01 1.18 13.50
CA SER A 626 19.12 2.26 13.08
C SER A 626 18.44 2.99 14.23
N SER A 627 18.70 2.63 15.49
CA SER A 627 17.95 3.10 16.66
C SER A 627 18.38 4.47 17.18
N GLY A 628 19.61 4.90 16.93
CA GLY A 628 20.20 6.09 17.58
C GLY A 628 20.53 5.90 19.07
N TYR A 629 20.51 4.66 19.57
CA TYR A 629 20.87 4.31 20.95
C TYR A 629 22.38 4.06 21.16
N LEU A 630 23.02 3.36 20.21
CA LEU A 630 24.40 2.85 20.33
C LEU A 630 25.47 3.94 20.28
#